data_AF-A0A7D5VNG6-F1
#
_entry.id   AF-A0A7D5VNG6-F1
#
_cell.length_a   1.000
_cell.length_b   1.000
_cell.length_c   1.000
_cell.angle_alpha   90.00
_cell.angle_beta   90.00
_cell.angle_gamma   90.00
#
_symmetry.space_group_name_H-M   'P 1'
#
loop_
_entity.id
_entity.type
_entity.pdbx_description
1 polymer ?
#
loop_
_entity_poly.entity_id
_entity_poly.type
_entity_poly.pdbx_seq_one_letter_code
_entity_poly.pdbx_strand_id
1 'polypeptide(L)'
;MALFPRPILTNGATHSAQQFRMLVRDLARSAEGITEGDDLKVTQRDTPGAGVVIGDGSGVIQGRANAFQGHYSICNIGSIDVPIAATGSTPRSDMVIIRVEDPEYEGSLNPAVDQIVYPQVISNVSSSATAIPDGRTGIPLARIDIPASTSTITTAMITDLRKVANPRSQRTLLTQSPTALSTDISGTSGAFTNFSTAPGWSVTIPTWATKAVLSLAVGQIRYNTAAYFGQIRATFGPSLTVQPVNLDDNQSGIRRGTVVLGDTLTIPWNYPGTTQTLRFQACGLSPNPGKVGVDGSTTLIADITFSEAPK
;
A
#
# COMPACT_ATOMS: atom_id res chain seq x y z
N MET A 1 -36.45 -2.86 18.93
CA MET A 1 -36.75 -4.03 18.06
C MET A 1 -35.46 -4.84 17.94
N ALA A 2 -35.48 -6.17 18.10
CA ALA A 2 -34.26 -6.98 18.19
C ALA A 2 -33.67 -7.42 16.84
N LEU A 3 -34.52 -7.55 15.81
CA LEU A 3 -34.13 -7.94 14.44
C LEU A 3 -34.88 -7.09 13.42
N PHE A 4 -34.31 -6.89 12.23
CA PHE A 4 -35.09 -6.37 11.12
C PHE A 4 -36.15 -7.41 10.70
N PRO A 5 -37.44 -7.04 10.62
CA PRO A 5 -38.53 -8.00 10.47
C PRO A 5 -38.58 -8.66 9.08
N ARG A 6 -37.90 -8.08 8.08
CA ARG A 6 -37.91 -8.53 6.69
C ARG A 6 -36.48 -8.59 6.16
N PRO A 7 -35.92 -9.78 5.86
CA PRO A 7 -34.60 -9.90 5.24
C PRO A 7 -34.55 -9.15 3.90
N ILE A 8 -33.39 -8.58 3.57
CA ILE A 8 -33.19 -7.87 2.29
C ILE A 8 -33.44 -8.82 1.11
N LEU A 9 -34.02 -8.31 0.02
CA LEU A 9 -34.37 -9.07 -1.20
C LEU A 9 -35.48 -10.12 -1.01
N THR A 10 -36.35 -9.94 -0.01
CA THR A 10 -37.58 -10.74 0.11
C THR A 10 -38.67 -10.17 -0.80
N ASN A 11 -39.25 -11.01 -1.68
CA ASN A 11 -40.30 -10.56 -2.61
C ASN A 11 -41.49 -9.92 -1.88
N GLY A 12 -41.94 -8.76 -2.36
CA GLY A 12 -43.06 -8.01 -1.78
C GLY A 12 -42.75 -7.22 -0.50
N ALA A 13 -41.51 -7.21 -0.02
CA ALA A 13 -41.10 -6.45 1.17
C ALA A 13 -40.63 -5.02 0.85
N THR A 14 -40.88 -4.09 1.78
CA THR A 14 -40.23 -2.77 1.82
C THR A 14 -39.06 -2.81 2.80
N HIS A 15 -37.94 -2.18 2.42
CA HIS A 15 -36.70 -2.14 3.20
C HIS A 15 -36.33 -0.70 3.58
N SER A 16 -35.84 -0.50 4.80
CA SER A 16 -35.38 0.81 5.26
C SER A 16 -33.98 1.12 4.76
N ALA A 17 -33.61 2.41 4.71
CA ALA A 17 -32.25 2.84 4.42
C ALA A 17 -31.22 2.19 5.36
N GLN A 18 -31.59 2.04 6.64
CA GLN A 18 -30.76 1.35 7.64
C GLN A 18 -30.41 -0.08 7.24
N GLN A 19 -31.34 -0.84 6.67
CA GLN A 19 -31.06 -2.20 6.20
C GLN A 19 -30.04 -2.20 5.05
N PHE A 20 -30.13 -1.25 4.12
CA PHE A 20 -29.14 -1.13 3.04
C PHE A 20 -27.77 -0.68 3.55
N ARG A 21 -27.71 0.23 4.53
CA ARG A 21 -26.44 0.61 5.17
C ARG A 21 -25.79 -0.56 5.90
N MET A 22 -26.59 -1.47 6.47
CA MET A 22 -26.09 -2.72 7.04
C MET A 22 -25.57 -3.68 5.96
N LEU A 23 -26.23 -3.78 4.79
CA LEU A 23 -25.70 -4.53 3.65
C LEU A 23 -24.34 -3.96 3.18
N VAL A 24 -24.21 -2.63 3.07
CA VAL A 24 -22.93 -1.99 2.70
C VAL A 24 -21.85 -2.32 3.72
N ARG A 25 -22.17 -2.28 5.01
CA ARG A 25 -21.25 -2.68 6.08
C ARG A 25 -20.79 -4.12 5.90
N ASP A 26 -21.69 -5.05 5.64
CA ASP A 26 -21.36 -6.47 5.50
C ASP A 26 -20.50 -6.74 4.25
N LEU A 27 -20.86 -6.13 3.11
CA LEU A 27 -20.07 -6.19 1.88
C LEU A 27 -18.68 -5.57 2.04
N ALA A 28 -18.60 -4.50 2.83
CA ALA A 28 -17.35 -3.85 3.17
C ALA A 28 -16.56 -4.59 4.26
N ARG A 29 -17.03 -5.72 4.78
CA ARG A 29 -16.42 -6.45 5.90
C ARG A 29 -16.23 -5.57 7.14
N SER A 30 -17.16 -4.64 7.35
CA SER A 30 -17.12 -3.59 8.37
C SER A 30 -15.90 -2.66 8.27
N ALA A 31 -15.27 -2.57 7.09
CA ALA A 31 -14.16 -1.67 6.83
C ALA A 31 -14.64 -0.32 6.27
N GLU A 32 -13.78 0.69 6.45
CA GLU A 32 -13.96 2.05 5.97
C GLU A 32 -12.74 2.44 5.11
N GLY A 33 -12.97 3.25 4.08
CA GLY A 33 -11.89 3.76 3.23
C GLY A 33 -12.33 4.06 1.80
N ILE A 34 -11.36 4.35 0.95
CA ILE A 34 -11.55 4.48 -0.50
C ILE A 34 -11.67 3.10 -1.15
N THR A 35 -12.27 3.01 -2.33
CA THR A 35 -12.47 1.72 -3.02
C THR A 35 -11.21 1.24 -3.71
N GLU A 36 -10.54 2.12 -4.48
CA GLU A 36 -9.27 1.83 -5.17
C GLU A 36 -8.18 2.82 -4.77
N GLY A 37 -6.90 2.47 -4.97
CA GLY A 37 -5.78 3.28 -4.47
C GLY A 37 -5.71 4.74 -4.95
N ASP A 38 -6.30 5.06 -6.11
CA ASP A 38 -6.30 6.41 -6.70
C ASP A 38 -7.56 7.23 -6.32
N ASP A 39 -8.59 6.59 -5.77
CA ASP A 39 -9.88 7.21 -5.48
C ASP A 39 -9.78 8.34 -4.46
N LEU A 40 -10.51 9.43 -4.71
CA LEU A 40 -10.68 10.58 -3.80
C LEU A 40 -9.34 11.23 -3.38
N LYS A 41 -8.32 11.16 -4.23
CA LYS A 41 -6.99 11.72 -3.93
C LYS A 41 -7.06 13.22 -3.72
N VAL A 42 -6.46 13.69 -2.63
CA VAL A 42 -6.28 15.13 -2.38
C VAL A 42 -4.99 15.58 -3.02
N THR A 43 -5.07 16.61 -3.86
CA THR A 43 -3.92 17.18 -4.58
C THR A 43 -3.91 18.70 -4.45
N GLN A 44 -2.75 19.32 -4.66
CA GLN A 44 -2.69 20.77 -4.81
C GLN A 44 -3.45 21.19 -6.08
N ARG A 45 -3.96 22.42 -6.11
CA ARG A 45 -4.56 22.99 -7.33
C ARG A 45 -3.50 23.16 -8.42
N ASP A 46 -3.92 23.03 -9.69
CA ASP A 46 -3.07 23.32 -10.85
C ASP A 46 -2.61 24.79 -10.87
N THR A 47 -3.52 25.69 -10.48
CA THR A 47 -3.20 27.10 -10.23
C THR A 47 -2.93 27.29 -8.73
N PRO A 48 -1.73 27.74 -8.33
CA PRO A 48 -1.40 27.98 -6.93
C PRO A 48 -2.45 28.85 -6.23
N GLY A 49 -2.94 28.42 -5.06
CA GLY A 49 -3.92 29.18 -4.29
C GLY A 49 -4.31 28.53 -2.95
N ALA A 50 -5.29 29.16 -2.30
CA ALA A 50 -5.78 28.81 -0.97
C ALA A 50 -6.79 27.65 -1.00
N GLY A 51 -6.31 26.46 -1.38
CA GLY A 51 -7.14 25.26 -1.40
C GLY A 51 -6.47 24.04 -2.01
N VAL A 52 -7.22 22.95 -2.01
CA VAL A 52 -6.84 21.65 -2.57
C VAL A 52 -7.96 21.13 -3.46
N VAL A 53 -7.66 20.12 -4.26
CA VAL A 53 -8.63 19.43 -5.11
C VAL A 53 -8.77 17.99 -4.65
N ILE A 54 -10.01 17.52 -4.50
CA ILE A 54 -10.34 16.10 -4.32
C ILE A 54 -10.65 15.51 -5.70
N GLY A 55 -9.92 14.47 -6.10
CA GLY A 55 -10.15 13.73 -7.33
C GLY A 55 -11.44 12.91 -7.33
N ASP A 56 -11.73 12.29 -8.46
CA ASP A 56 -12.82 11.35 -8.62
C ASP A 56 -12.55 10.03 -7.86
N GLY A 57 -13.58 9.21 -7.75
CA GLY A 57 -13.48 7.89 -7.12
C GLY A 57 -14.55 7.66 -6.07
N SER A 58 -14.44 6.54 -5.38
CA SER A 58 -15.48 6.06 -4.46
C SER A 58 -14.92 5.62 -3.11
N GLY A 59 -15.81 5.39 -2.17
CA GLY A 59 -15.43 4.92 -0.85
C GLY A 59 -16.60 4.41 -0.04
N VAL A 60 -16.26 3.81 1.10
CA VAL A 60 -17.18 3.35 2.12
C VAL A 60 -16.93 4.15 3.39
N ILE A 61 -17.96 4.78 3.93
CA ILE A 61 -17.92 5.59 5.15
C ILE A 61 -18.64 4.86 6.27
N GLN A 62 -17.97 4.65 7.40
CA GLN A 62 -18.60 4.08 8.58
C GLN A 62 -19.48 5.12 9.28
N GLY A 63 -20.76 4.80 9.46
CA GLY A 63 -21.66 5.52 10.35
C GLY A 63 -21.18 5.46 11.80
N ARG A 64 -21.09 6.63 12.45
CA ARG A 64 -20.55 6.75 13.82
C ARG A 64 -21.53 7.33 14.84
N ALA A 65 -22.59 7.99 14.40
CA ALA A 65 -23.60 8.57 15.28
C ALA A 65 -24.40 7.49 16.05
N ASN A 66 -24.49 6.27 15.51
CA ASN A 66 -25.10 5.14 16.19
C ASN A 66 -24.43 3.80 15.82
N ALA A 67 -24.36 2.86 16.77
CA ALA A 67 -23.80 1.52 16.55
C ALA A 67 -24.46 0.73 15.39
N PHE A 68 -25.72 1.05 15.09
CA PHE A 68 -26.51 0.41 14.02
C PHE A 68 -26.80 1.35 12.85
N GLN A 69 -26.07 2.46 12.71
CA GLN A 69 -26.19 3.36 11.56
C GLN A 69 -25.82 2.66 10.24
N GLY A 70 -24.90 1.70 10.29
CA GLY A 70 -24.39 0.97 9.13
C GLY A 70 -23.26 1.73 8.43
N HIS A 71 -23.03 1.45 7.14
CA HIS A 71 -22.03 2.14 6.32
C HIS A 71 -22.67 2.76 5.08
N TYR A 72 -22.06 3.81 4.56
CA TYR A 72 -22.49 4.52 3.36
C TYR A 72 -21.52 4.22 2.22
N SER A 73 -22.04 4.00 1.01
CA SER A 73 -21.22 4.03 -0.20
C SER A 73 -21.30 5.42 -0.81
N ILE A 74 -20.16 5.98 -1.20
CA ILE A 74 -20.06 7.28 -1.85
C ILE A 74 -19.32 7.15 -3.17
N CYS A 75 -19.62 8.06 -4.09
CA CYS A 75 -18.91 8.20 -5.36
C CYS A 75 -18.85 9.68 -5.72
N ASN A 76 -17.65 10.18 -5.96
CA ASN A 76 -17.39 11.48 -6.53
C ASN A 76 -17.08 11.32 -8.02
N ILE A 77 -17.75 12.11 -8.87
CA ILE A 77 -17.56 12.11 -10.31
C ILE A 77 -16.91 13.43 -10.69
N GLY A 78 -15.63 13.38 -11.04
CA GLY A 78 -14.81 14.55 -11.35
C GLY A 78 -14.12 15.14 -10.11
N SER A 79 -13.68 16.39 -10.23
CA SER A 79 -12.89 17.07 -9.19
C SER A 79 -13.75 17.99 -8.34
N ILE A 80 -13.53 18.00 -7.02
CA ILE A 80 -14.14 18.98 -6.10
C ILE A 80 -13.06 19.91 -5.58
N ASP A 81 -13.28 21.21 -5.76
CA ASP A 81 -12.42 22.25 -5.19
C ASP A 81 -12.77 22.50 -3.72
N VAL A 82 -11.75 22.45 -2.85
CA VAL A 82 -11.91 22.61 -1.40
C VAL A 82 -11.07 23.79 -0.92
N PRO A 83 -11.71 24.91 -0.54
CA PRO A 83 -10.98 26.06 -0.03
C PRO A 83 -10.34 25.75 1.33
N ILE A 84 -9.12 26.23 1.53
CA ILE A 84 -8.39 26.12 2.80
C ILE A 84 -8.03 27.53 3.24
N ALA A 85 -8.45 27.93 4.44
CA ALA A 85 -8.15 29.26 4.95
C ALA A 85 -6.64 29.48 5.11
N ALA A 86 -6.14 30.69 4.89
CA ALA A 86 -4.74 31.01 5.13
C ALA A 86 -4.40 30.94 6.63
N THR A 87 -3.11 30.81 6.94
CA THR A 87 -2.57 30.95 8.32
C THR A 87 -2.03 32.35 8.57
N GLY A 88 -2.16 32.80 9.81
CA GLY A 88 -1.45 33.98 10.34
C GLY A 88 -0.04 33.60 10.82
N SER A 89 0.43 34.22 11.90
CA SER A 89 1.78 33.96 12.45
C SER A 89 2.01 32.56 13.01
N THR A 90 0.96 31.76 13.20
CA THR A 90 1.03 30.44 13.82
C THR A 90 0.72 29.35 12.79
N PRO A 91 1.56 28.30 12.66
CA PRO A 91 1.26 27.16 11.81
C PRO A 91 0.07 26.38 12.36
N ARG A 92 -0.65 25.66 11.49
CA ARG A 92 -1.71 24.73 11.91
C ARG A 92 -1.86 23.57 10.95
N SER A 93 -2.50 22.51 11.41
CA SER A 93 -2.91 21.40 10.57
C SER A 93 -4.43 21.41 10.42
N ASP A 94 -4.91 21.23 9.19
CA ASP A 94 -6.33 21.09 8.88
C ASP A 94 -6.56 19.68 8.29
N MET A 95 -7.73 19.07 8.50
CA MET A 95 -8.06 17.75 7.94
C MET A 95 -9.17 17.87 6.90
N VAL A 96 -8.92 17.37 5.70
CA VAL A 96 -9.91 17.25 4.63
C VAL A 96 -10.57 15.88 4.73
N ILE A 97 -11.89 15.88 4.84
CA ILE A 97 -12.71 14.66 4.93
C ILE A 97 -13.80 14.68 3.86
N ILE A 98 -14.34 13.51 3.53
CA ILE A 98 -15.70 13.42 2.99
C ILE A 98 -16.64 13.07 4.13
N ARG A 99 -17.64 13.93 4.37
CA ARG A 99 -18.64 13.79 5.42
C ARG A 99 -19.94 13.24 4.85
N VAL A 100 -20.63 12.44 5.65
CA VAL A 100 -22.06 12.14 5.46
C VAL A 100 -22.81 12.71 6.66
N GLU A 101 -23.81 13.55 6.40
CA GLU A 101 -24.68 14.10 7.46
C GLU A 101 -26.11 13.59 7.28
N ASP A 102 -26.33 12.38 7.79
CA ASP A 102 -27.62 11.69 7.67
C ASP A 102 -28.59 12.14 8.78
N PRO A 103 -29.67 12.88 8.45
CA PRO A 103 -30.63 13.42 9.43
C PRO A 103 -31.38 12.35 10.23
N GLU A 104 -31.33 11.08 9.84
CA GLU A 104 -31.83 9.99 10.66
C GLU A 104 -31.02 9.81 11.96
N TYR A 105 -29.75 10.25 11.97
CA TYR A 105 -28.84 10.08 13.11
C TYR A 105 -28.15 11.37 13.57
N GLU A 106 -27.84 12.30 12.66
CA GLU A 106 -27.15 13.55 12.97
C GLU A 106 -27.54 14.68 12.01
N GLY A 107 -27.44 15.92 12.49
CA GLY A 107 -27.66 17.10 11.64
C GLY A 107 -29.12 17.42 11.37
N SER A 108 -29.34 18.30 10.39
CA SER A 108 -30.68 18.81 10.04
C SER A 108 -30.91 18.94 8.53
N LEU A 109 -29.98 18.42 7.72
CA LEU A 109 -30.07 18.47 6.27
C LEU A 109 -31.26 17.64 5.77
N ASN A 110 -31.96 18.13 4.76
CA ASN A 110 -33.04 17.44 4.09
C ASN A 110 -32.49 16.63 2.90
N PRO A 111 -32.51 15.28 2.93
CA PRO A 111 -31.93 14.45 1.87
C PRO A 111 -32.60 14.59 0.51
N ALA A 112 -33.79 15.20 0.46
CA ALA A 112 -34.50 15.46 -0.79
C ALA A 112 -33.96 16.67 -1.58
N VAL A 113 -33.25 17.59 -0.92
CA VAL A 113 -32.82 18.87 -1.53
C VAL A 113 -31.39 19.26 -1.19
N ASP A 114 -30.86 18.84 -0.04
CA ASP A 114 -29.54 19.20 0.43
C ASP A 114 -28.49 18.15 0.04
N GLN A 115 -27.25 18.62 -0.08
CA GLN A 115 -26.11 17.75 -0.30
C GLN A 115 -25.72 17.05 1.01
N ILE A 116 -26.11 15.78 1.15
CA ILE A 116 -25.83 14.97 2.35
C ILE A 116 -24.37 14.49 2.41
N VAL A 117 -23.71 14.36 1.26
CA VAL A 117 -22.32 13.94 1.13
C VAL A 117 -21.49 15.09 0.57
N TYR A 118 -20.57 15.62 1.36
CA TYR A 118 -19.81 16.82 0.98
C TYR A 118 -18.39 16.80 1.58
N PRO A 119 -17.43 17.50 0.94
CA PRO A 119 -16.12 17.70 1.56
C PRO A 119 -16.21 18.66 2.73
N GLN A 120 -15.52 18.35 3.82
CA GLN A 120 -15.42 19.23 4.97
C GLN A 120 -13.96 19.40 5.38
N VAL A 121 -13.60 20.61 5.79
CA VAL A 121 -12.31 20.92 6.39
C VAL A 121 -12.50 21.04 7.91
N ILE A 122 -11.77 20.23 8.65
CA ILE A 122 -11.68 20.31 10.11
C ILE A 122 -10.42 21.09 10.44
N SER A 123 -10.57 22.33 10.89
CA SER A 123 -9.41 23.16 11.21
C SER A 123 -8.77 22.80 12.56
N ASN A 124 -7.47 23.10 12.68
CA ASN A 124 -6.70 22.95 13.93
C ASN A 124 -6.70 21.52 14.50
N VAL A 125 -6.60 20.51 13.63
CA VAL A 125 -6.33 19.14 14.09
C VAL A 125 -4.89 19.00 14.59
N SER A 126 -4.61 17.95 15.36
CA SER A 126 -3.23 17.60 15.70
C SER A 126 -2.41 17.33 14.42
N SER A 127 -1.13 17.75 14.41
CA SER A 127 -0.20 17.46 13.31
C SER A 127 0.13 15.96 13.15
N SER A 128 -0.30 15.12 14.10
CA SER A 128 -0.23 13.65 14.01
C SER A 128 -1.58 12.98 13.81
N ALA A 129 -2.67 13.76 13.64
CA ALA A 129 -3.99 13.19 13.45
C ALA A 129 -4.06 12.35 12.17
N THR A 130 -4.62 11.15 12.30
CA THR A 130 -4.87 10.19 11.20
C THR A 130 -6.33 9.76 11.13
N ALA A 131 -7.16 10.26 12.05
CA ALA A 131 -8.58 9.97 12.15
C ALA A 131 -9.34 11.25 12.50
N ILE A 132 -10.64 11.26 12.19
CA ILE A 132 -11.56 12.36 12.49
C ILE A 132 -11.64 12.55 14.02
N PRO A 133 -11.21 13.70 14.58
CA PRO A 133 -11.01 13.83 16.03
C PRO A 133 -12.27 13.74 16.88
N ASP A 134 -13.42 14.18 16.37
CA ASP A 134 -14.69 14.23 17.11
C ASP A 134 -15.63 13.08 16.76
N GLY A 135 -15.19 12.15 15.92
CA GLY A 135 -15.93 10.93 15.61
C GLY A 135 -17.18 11.12 14.75
N ARG A 136 -17.37 12.27 14.08
CA ARG A 136 -18.47 12.44 13.13
C ARG A 136 -18.37 11.48 11.94
N THR A 137 -19.50 11.19 11.28
CA THR A 137 -19.55 10.25 10.16
C THR A 137 -18.82 10.79 8.93
N GLY A 138 -17.65 10.23 8.62
CA GLY A 138 -16.86 10.61 7.45
C GLY A 138 -15.60 9.76 7.29
N ILE A 139 -14.90 9.96 6.17
CA ILE A 139 -13.56 9.38 5.93
C ILE A 139 -12.50 10.48 5.89
N PRO A 140 -11.38 10.32 6.61
CA PRO A 140 -10.23 11.21 6.43
C PRO A 140 -9.57 10.94 5.07
N LEU A 141 -9.38 12.00 4.28
CA LEU A 141 -8.66 11.92 3.01
C LEU A 141 -7.23 12.44 3.15
N ALA A 142 -7.06 13.63 3.72
CA ALA A 142 -5.73 14.20 3.90
C ALA A 142 -5.67 15.10 5.13
N ARG A 143 -4.45 15.26 5.67
CA ARG A 143 -4.10 16.34 6.58
C ARG A 143 -3.24 17.35 5.82
N ILE A 144 -3.59 18.62 5.94
CA ILE A 144 -2.85 19.72 5.34
C ILE A 144 -2.06 20.40 6.45
N ASP A 145 -0.75 20.24 6.45
CA ASP A 145 0.17 20.84 7.42
C ASP A 145 0.61 22.21 6.88
N ILE A 146 -0.06 23.27 7.35
CA ILE A 146 0.07 24.64 6.82
C ILE A 146 1.10 25.41 7.67
N PRO A 147 2.24 25.85 7.09
CA PRO A 147 3.20 26.69 7.81
C PRO A 147 2.61 28.04 8.21
N ALA A 148 3.32 28.80 9.05
CA ALA A 148 2.94 30.18 9.34
C ALA A 148 2.92 31.04 8.06
N SER A 149 2.04 32.04 8.03
CA SER A 149 1.92 33.06 6.97
C SER A 149 1.77 32.46 5.56
N THR A 150 1.01 31.38 5.43
CA THR A 150 0.86 30.62 4.18
C THR A 150 -0.57 30.71 3.66
N SER A 151 -0.71 31.08 2.38
CA SER A 151 -1.98 31.13 1.64
C SER A 151 -2.03 30.19 0.44
N THR A 152 -0.89 29.62 0.03
CA THR A 152 -0.80 28.68 -1.09
C THR A 152 -0.52 27.29 -0.56
N ILE A 153 -1.37 26.32 -0.89
CA ILE A 153 -1.16 24.93 -0.51
C ILE A 153 -0.35 24.22 -1.60
N THR A 154 0.67 23.48 -1.19
CA THR A 154 1.54 22.70 -2.08
C THR A 154 1.48 21.22 -1.71
N THR A 155 1.85 20.34 -2.63
CA THR A 155 1.87 18.87 -2.40
C THR A 155 2.69 18.48 -1.16
N ALA A 156 3.77 19.19 -0.85
CA ALA A 156 4.60 18.89 0.33
C ALA A 156 3.87 19.13 1.67
N MET A 157 2.79 19.93 1.66
CA MET A 157 1.94 20.20 2.83
C MET A 157 0.83 19.16 2.98
N ILE A 158 0.58 18.33 1.96
CA ILE A 158 -0.53 17.36 1.92
C ILE A 158 -0.01 16.00 2.39
N THR A 159 -0.45 15.59 3.58
CA THR A 159 -0.27 14.22 4.07
C THR A 159 -1.49 13.39 3.71
N ASP A 160 -1.32 12.37 2.87
CA ASP A 160 -2.38 11.42 2.53
C ASP A 160 -2.76 10.56 3.76
N LEU A 161 -4.04 10.53 4.09
CA LEU A 161 -4.61 9.74 5.18
C LEU A 161 -5.54 8.64 4.70
N ARG A 162 -5.77 8.53 3.39
CA ARG A 162 -6.66 7.53 2.81
C ARG A 162 -6.21 6.13 3.20
N LYS A 163 -7.16 5.20 3.19
CA LYS A 163 -6.94 3.76 3.30
C LYS A 163 -7.90 3.08 2.35
N VAL A 164 -7.49 1.99 1.73
CA VAL A 164 -8.39 1.19 0.90
C VAL A 164 -9.27 0.35 1.83
N ALA A 165 -10.60 0.41 1.67
CA ALA A 165 -11.53 -0.27 2.56
C ALA A 165 -11.32 -1.80 2.54
N ASN A 166 -11.23 -2.38 1.34
CA ASN A 166 -10.99 -3.80 1.13
C ASN A 166 -9.78 -3.99 0.20
N PRO A 167 -8.55 -3.89 0.70
CA PRO A 167 -7.37 -3.97 -0.16
C PRO A 167 -7.29 -5.34 -0.85
N ARG A 168 -7.09 -5.32 -2.16
CA ARG A 168 -6.82 -6.54 -2.92
C ARG A 168 -5.47 -7.14 -2.50
N SER A 169 -5.40 -8.47 -2.51
CA SER A 169 -4.16 -9.21 -2.24
C SER A 169 -4.06 -10.41 -3.17
N GLN A 170 -2.85 -10.64 -3.69
CA GLN A 170 -2.55 -11.77 -4.56
C GLN A 170 -1.19 -12.34 -4.18
N ARG A 171 -1.17 -13.64 -3.88
CA ARG A 171 0.05 -14.37 -3.56
C ARG A 171 0.47 -15.28 -4.71
N THR A 172 1.75 -15.38 -4.98
CA THR A 172 2.32 -16.26 -6.00
C THR A 172 3.61 -16.88 -5.48
N LEU A 173 3.70 -18.21 -5.57
CA LEU A 173 4.90 -18.98 -5.21
C LEU A 173 5.57 -19.46 -6.49
N LEU A 174 6.86 -19.15 -6.61
CA LEU A 174 7.70 -19.48 -7.76
C LEU A 174 8.93 -20.24 -7.28
N THR A 175 9.34 -21.26 -8.04
CA THR A 175 10.54 -22.05 -7.75
C THR A 175 11.44 -22.15 -8.97
N GLN A 176 12.74 -22.35 -8.76
CA GLN A 176 13.73 -22.59 -9.81
C GLN A 176 14.81 -23.51 -9.26
N SER A 177 15.17 -24.54 -10.03
CA SER A 177 16.24 -25.49 -9.72
C SER A 177 17.25 -25.45 -10.86
N PRO A 178 18.39 -24.76 -10.70
CA PRO A 178 19.44 -24.71 -11.73
C PRO A 178 19.91 -26.11 -12.11
N THR A 179 20.17 -26.36 -13.39
CA THR A 179 20.58 -27.70 -13.87
C THR A 179 22.09 -27.86 -13.99
N ALA A 180 22.85 -26.77 -13.90
CA ALA A 180 24.29 -26.72 -13.99
C ALA A 180 24.86 -25.70 -13.01
N LEU A 181 26.15 -25.85 -12.70
CA LEU A 181 26.88 -24.91 -11.86
C LEU A 181 26.93 -23.52 -12.51
N SER A 182 26.50 -22.50 -11.78
CA SER A 182 26.69 -21.11 -12.16
C SER A 182 28.17 -20.75 -12.15
N THR A 183 28.53 -19.72 -12.90
CA THR A 183 29.84 -19.07 -12.76
C THR A 183 30.02 -18.69 -11.28
N ASP A 184 31.09 -19.20 -10.67
CA ASP A 184 31.39 -18.93 -9.27
C ASP A 184 31.53 -17.41 -9.05
N ILE A 185 30.77 -16.89 -8.08
CA ILE A 185 30.87 -15.52 -7.62
C ILE A 185 31.93 -15.48 -6.52
N SER A 186 32.97 -14.69 -6.74
CA SER A 186 34.05 -14.41 -5.79
C SER A 186 34.26 -12.89 -5.71
N GLY A 187 35.20 -12.44 -4.89
CA GLY A 187 35.83 -11.15 -5.14
C GLY A 187 36.09 -10.26 -3.93
N THR A 188 36.83 -9.19 -4.22
CA THR A 188 37.29 -8.12 -3.34
C THR A 188 36.63 -6.77 -3.66
N SER A 189 35.54 -6.76 -4.44
CA SER A 189 34.88 -5.53 -4.90
C SER A 189 33.50 -5.28 -4.31
N GLY A 190 32.86 -6.27 -3.67
CA GLY A 190 31.50 -6.15 -3.13
C GLY A 190 30.40 -5.96 -4.18
N ALA A 191 30.73 -6.07 -5.48
CA ALA A 191 29.78 -5.87 -6.57
C ALA A 191 28.82 -7.06 -6.72
N PHE A 192 27.51 -6.79 -6.72
CA PHE A 192 26.48 -7.81 -6.90
C PHE A 192 26.41 -8.32 -8.34
N THR A 193 26.47 -9.63 -8.51
CA THR A 193 26.37 -10.32 -9.79
C THR A 193 25.26 -11.37 -9.77
N ASN A 194 24.61 -11.58 -10.91
CA ASN A 194 23.60 -12.62 -11.06
C ASN A 194 24.25 -14.01 -11.14
N PHE A 195 23.54 -15.04 -10.69
CA PHE A 195 23.92 -16.43 -10.95
C PHE A 195 23.63 -16.79 -12.41
N SER A 196 24.64 -17.19 -13.18
CA SER A 196 24.51 -17.37 -14.63
C SER A 196 23.57 -18.51 -15.06
N THR A 197 23.29 -19.48 -14.19
CA THR A 197 22.36 -20.59 -14.44
C THR A 197 20.99 -20.39 -13.79
N ALA A 198 20.74 -19.23 -13.18
CA ALA A 198 19.47 -18.87 -12.56
C ALA A 198 18.97 -17.51 -13.10
N PRO A 199 18.29 -17.49 -14.27
CA PRO A 199 17.82 -16.25 -14.89
C PRO A 199 16.76 -15.48 -14.06
N GLY A 200 16.20 -16.10 -13.01
CA GLY A 200 15.09 -15.57 -12.23
C GLY A 200 13.73 -15.87 -12.84
N TRP A 201 12.72 -15.11 -12.40
CA TRP A 201 11.32 -15.29 -12.79
C TRP A 201 10.73 -14.03 -13.40
N SER A 202 9.88 -14.21 -14.41
CA SER A 202 9.03 -13.16 -14.95
C SER A 202 7.75 -13.08 -14.12
N VAL A 203 7.56 -11.98 -13.40
CA VAL A 203 6.44 -11.78 -12.48
C VAL A 203 5.55 -10.66 -13.03
N THR A 204 4.29 -10.99 -13.33
CA THR A 204 3.29 -9.98 -13.71
C THR A 204 2.78 -9.28 -12.46
N ILE A 205 2.90 -7.95 -12.44
CA ILE A 205 2.42 -7.13 -11.33
C ILE A 205 0.97 -6.74 -11.62
N PRO A 206 0.01 -7.04 -10.71
CA PRO A 206 -1.37 -6.62 -10.88
C PRO A 206 -1.50 -5.11 -11.05
N THR A 207 -2.45 -4.65 -11.87
CA THR A 207 -2.66 -3.21 -12.17
C THR A 207 -2.97 -2.38 -10.92
N TRP A 208 -3.47 -3.01 -9.88
CA TRP A 208 -3.84 -2.40 -8.60
C TRP A 208 -2.74 -2.46 -7.53
N ALA A 209 -1.67 -3.23 -7.75
CA ALA A 209 -0.67 -3.46 -6.72
C ALA A 209 0.17 -2.20 -6.46
N THR A 210 0.34 -1.84 -5.19
CA THR A 210 1.22 -0.72 -4.78
C THR A 210 2.34 -1.18 -3.85
N LYS A 211 2.24 -2.40 -3.31
CA LYS A 211 3.28 -3.04 -2.51
C LYS A 211 3.50 -4.49 -2.95
N ALA A 212 4.73 -4.97 -2.76
CA ALA A 212 5.07 -6.38 -2.84
C ALA A 212 5.84 -6.81 -1.60
N VAL A 213 5.29 -7.77 -0.86
CA VAL A 213 5.98 -8.48 0.21
C VAL A 213 6.67 -9.70 -0.39
N LEU A 214 7.99 -9.75 -0.27
CA LEU A 214 8.81 -10.84 -0.78
C LEU A 214 9.31 -11.69 0.38
N SER A 215 9.14 -13.00 0.27
CA SER A 215 9.79 -14.01 1.10
C SER A 215 10.53 -14.96 0.17
N LEU A 216 11.86 -14.89 0.20
CA LEU A 216 12.72 -15.53 -0.77
C LEU A 216 13.65 -16.51 -0.04
N ALA A 217 13.91 -17.66 -0.64
CA ALA A 217 14.84 -18.64 -0.08
C ALA A 217 15.77 -19.20 -1.15
N VAL A 218 17.02 -19.41 -0.76
CA VAL A 218 18.03 -20.14 -1.52
C VAL A 218 18.41 -21.35 -0.68
N GLY A 219 17.82 -22.50 -1.00
CA GLY A 219 18.14 -23.77 -0.38
C GLY A 219 19.41 -24.35 -0.98
N GLN A 220 20.33 -24.80 -0.12
CA GLN A 220 21.55 -25.51 -0.53
C GLN A 220 22.46 -24.69 -1.48
N ILE A 221 22.63 -23.39 -1.20
CA ILE A 221 23.60 -22.52 -1.90
C ILE A 221 25.00 -23.11 -1.75
N ARG A 222 25.73 -23.22 -2.85
CA ARG A 222 27.05 -23.84 -2.88
C ARG A 222 28.11 -22.83 -2.53
N TYR A 223 29.00 -23.21 -1.62
CA TYR A 223 30.24 -22.51 -1.37
C TYR A 223 31.42 -23.42 -1.67
N ASN A 224 32.56 -22.83 -2.03
CA ASN A 224 33.72 -23.58 -2.51
C ASN A 224 35.04 -22.84 -2.23
N THR A 225 36.14 -23.59 -2.37
CA THR A 225 37.54 -23.15 -2.37
C THR A 225 38.09 -22.74 -0.99
N ALA A 226 37.44 -21.83 -0.27
CA ALA A 226 37.91 -21.30 1.00
C ALA A 226 36.76 -20.67 1.80
N ALA A 227 37.08 -20.11 2.97
CA ALA A 227 36.16 -19.30 3.76
C ALA A 227 35.53 -18.21 2.89
N TYR A 228 34.22 -18.02 3.00
CA TYR A 228 33.47 -17.05 2.23
C TYR A 228 32.82 -16.02 3.15
N PHE A 229 33.08 -14.75 2.88
CA PHE A 229 32.36 -13.64 3.48
C PHE A 229 31.81 -12.72 2.39
N GLY A 230 30.50 -12.59 2.33
CA GLY A 230 29.83 -11.86 1.26
C GLY A 230 28.37 -11.59 1.58
N GLN A 231 27.61 -11.23 0.55
CA GLN A 231 26.19 -10.94 0.69
C GLN A 231 25.38 -11.56 -0.44
N ILE A 232 24.11 -11.81 -0.18
CA ILE A 232 23.11 -12.17 -1.18
C ILE A 232 21.91 -11.24 -1.06
N ARG A 233 21.28 -10.92 -2.18
CA ARG A 233 20.05 -10.14 -2.27
C ARG A 233 19.20 -10.61 -3.45
N ALA A 234 18.08 -9.94 -3.69
CA ALA A 234 17.34 -10.05 -4.94
C ALA A 234 17.04 -8.68 -5.54
N THR A 235 16.90 -8.62 -6.86
CA THR A 235 16.40 -7.46 -7.60
C THR A 235 15.01 -7.76 -8.14
N PHE A 236 14.10 -6.79 -8.10
CA PHE A 236 12.76 -6.92 -8.69
C PHE A 236 12.49 -5.77 -9.67
N GLY A 237 12.53 -6.09 -10.96
CA GLY A 237 12.55 -5.06 -12.01
C GLY A 237 13.86 -4.26 -12.02
N PRO A 238 13.92 -3.14 -12.75
CA PRO A 238 15.15 -2.36 -12.92
C PRO A 238 15.59 -1.55 -11.69
N SER A 239 14.69 -1.24 -10.75
CA SER A 239 14.98 -0.26 -9.69
C SER A 239 14.74 -0.73 -8.26
N LEU A 240 14.11 -1.89 -8.05
CA LEU A 240 13.87 -2.40 -6.70
C LEU A 240 14.90 -3.45 -6.32
N THR A 241 15.39 -3.36 -5.09
CA THR A 241 16.32 -4.32 -4.50
C THR A 241 15.86 -4.70 -3.11
N VAL A 242 15.89 -5.98 -2.81
CA VAL A 242 15.72 -6.51 -1.44
C VAL A 242 16.97 -6.21 -0.62
N GLN A 243 16.80 -5.92 0.67
CA GLN A 243 17.92 -5.77 1.60
C GLN A 243 18.86 -7.00 1.54
N PRO A 244 20.18 -6.79 1.38
CA PRO A 244 21.13 -7.89 1.37
C PRO A 244 21.27 -8.54 2.76
N VAL A 245 21.49 -9.85 2.78
CA VAL A 245 21.88 -10.61 3.98
C VAL A 245 23.27 -11.19 3.82
N ASN A 246 23.99 -11.32 4.93
CA ASN A 246 25.35 -11.82 4.91
C ASN A 246 25.38 -13.34 4.65
N LEU A 247 26.33 -13.72 3.82
CA LEU A 247 26.77 -15.09 3.62
C LEU A 247 28.12 -15.21 4.31
N ASP A 248 28.18 -15.96 5.40
CA ASP A 248 29.39 -16.10 6.21
C ASP A 248 29.65 -17.57 6.52
N ASP A 249 30.90 -17.99 6.34
CA ASP A 249 31.41 -19.28 6.73
C ASP A 249 32.93 -19.32 6.58
N ASN A 250 33.51 -20.06 7.50
CA ASN A 250 34.93 -20.11 7.78
C ASN A 250 35.59 -21.45 7.39
N GLN A 251 34.95 -22.25 6.54
CA GLN A 251 35.37 -23.61 6.18
C GLN A 251 36.01 -23.67 4.79
N SER A 252 36.54 -24.84 4.43
CA SER A 252 37.13 -25.13 3.12
C SER A 252 36.42 -26.32 2.44
N GLY A 253 36.60 -26.46 1.13
CA GLY A 253 35.93 -27.48 0.33
C GLY A 253 34.50 -27.09 -0.08
N ILE A 254 33.74 -28.05 -0.61
CA ILE A 254 32.35 -27.84 -1.01
C ILE A 254 31.47 -27.97 0.22
N ARG A 255 30.68 -26.93 0.47
CA ARG A 255 29.70 -26.90 1.55
C ARG A 255 28.46 -26.14 1.12
N ARG A 256 27.36 -26.37 1.83
CA ARG A 256 26.05 -25.88 1.44
C ARG A 256 25.33 -25.25 2.61
N GLY A 257 24.70 -24.11 2.35
CA GLY A 257 23.87 -23.39 3.31
C GLY A 257 22.48 -23.15 2.77
N THR A 258 21.54 -22.83 3.65
CA THR A 258 20.23 -22.31 3.26
C THR A 258 20.12 -20.89 3.76
N VAL A 259 19.67 -19.99 2.90
CA VAL A 259 19.59 -18.56 3.19
C VAL A 259 18.20 -18.06 2.87
N VAL A 260 17.67 -17.21 3.75
CA VAL A 260 16.36 -16.59 3.60
C VAL A 260 16.53 -15.08 3.52
N LEU A 261 15.74 -14.46 2.66
CA LEU A 261 15.70 -13.04 2.35
C LEU A 261 14.23 -12.60 2.42
N GLY A 262 13.96 -11.39 2.88
CA GLY A 262 12.61 -10.87 2.88
C GLY A 262 12.59 -9.35 2.87
N ASP A 263 11.58 -8.78 2.23
CA ASP A 263 11.39 -7.33 2.17
C ASP A 263 9.94 -6.95 1.88
N THR A 264 9.58 -5.70 2.17
CA THR A 264 8.34 -5.08 1.68
C THR A 264 8.71 -3.92 0.78
N LEU A 265 8.51 -4.10 -0.53
CA LEU A 265 8.85 -3.12 -1.55
C LEU A 265 7.62 -2.26 -1.88
N THR A 266 7.83 -0.95 -1.99
CA THR A 266 6.86 -0.06 -2.63
C THR A 266 7.01 -0.17 -4.14
N ILE A 267 5.91 -0.47 -4.84
CA ILE A 267 5.90 -0.64 -6.28
C ILE A 267 5.88 0.74 -6.96
N PRO A 268 6.84 1.06 -7.84
CA PRO A 268 6.86 2.29 -8.60
C PRO A 268 5.61 2.43 -9.47
N TRP A 269 5.13 3.65 -9.71
CA TRP A 269 3.89 3.92 -10.44
C TRP A 269 3.84 3.33 -11.87
N ASN A 270 5.00 3.11 -12.49
CA ASN A 270 5.14 2.57 -13.85
C ASN A 270 5.27 1.03 -13.90
N TYR A 271 5.17 0.33 -12.77
CA TYR A 271 5.27 -1.13 -12.69
C TYR A 271 3.92 -1.88 -12.77
N PRO A 272 2.81 -1.41 -12.19
CA PRO A 272 1.54 -2.12 -12.25
C PRO A 272 1.09 -2.39 -13.69
N GLY A 273 0.57 -3.59 -13.95
CA GLY A 273 0.19 -4.03 -15.30
C GLY A 273 1.34 -4.48 -16.20
N THR A 274 2.59 -4.42 -15.72
CA THR A 274 3.78 -4.87 -16.46
C THR A 274 4.34 -6.18 -15.89
N THR A 275 5.24 -6.82 -16.65
CA THR A 275 6.02 -7.97 -16.19
C THR A 275 7.42 -7.54 -15.79
N GLN A 276 7.81 -7.83 -14.56
CA GLN A 276 9.13 -7.49 -14.00
C GLN A 276 9.92 -8.76 -13.68
N THR A 277 11.24 -8.71 -13.85
CA THR A 277 12.10 -9.85 -13.49
C THR A 277 12.47 -9.80 -12.01
N LEU A 278 12.18 -10.87 -11.27
CA LEU A 278 12.71 -11.13 -9.93
C LEU A 278 13.87 -12.12 -10.03
N ARG A 279 15.06 -11.76 -9.51
CA ARG A 279 16.25 -12.64 -9.56
C ARG A 279 17.18 -12.42 -8.39
N PHE A 280 17.90 -13.48 -7.99
CA PHE A 280 18.93 -13.40 -6.95
C PHE A 280 20.26 -12.86 -7.48
N GLN A 281 20.99 -12.18 -6.61
CA GLN A 281 22.35 -11.70 -6.83
C GLN A 281 23.19 -11.95 -5.58
N ALA A 282 24.47 -12.25 -5.76
CA ALA A 282 25.42 -12.32 -4.65
C ALA A 282 26.68 -11.51 -4.96
N CYS A 283 27.45 -11.20 -3.91
CA CYS A 283 28.78 -10.62 -4.01
C CYS A 283 29.71 -11.18 -2.92
N GLY A 284 31.00 -11.25 -3.22
CA GLY A 284 32.06 -11.45 -2.23
C GLY A 284 32.57 -10.10 -1.71
N LEU A 285 32.74 -9.97 -0.39
CA LEU A 285 33.32 -8.77 0.24
C LEU A 285 34.83 -8.91 0.38
N SER A 286 35.59 -7.82 0.25
CA SER A 286 37.04 -7.86 0.39
C SER A 286 37.49 -8.00 1.85
N PRO A 287 38.55 -8.78 2.14
CA PRO A 287 39.18 -9.80 1.31
C PRO A 287 38.42 -11.15 1.40
N ASN A 288 38.09 -11.77 0.26
CA ASN A 288 37.40 -13.07 0.24
C ASN A 288 37.95 -14.01 -0.85
N PRO A 289 38.72 -15.05 -0.45
CA PRO A 289 39.22 -16.08 -1.36
C PRO A 289 38.19 -17.18 -1.67
N GLY A 290 37.10 -17.25 -0.91
CA GLY A 290 36.00 -18.18 -1.10
C GLY A 290 35.16 -17.84 -2.33
N LYS A 291 34.37 -18.82 -2.74
CA LYS A 291 33.46 -18.72 -3.89
C LYS A 291 32.06 -19.15 -3.50
N VAL A 292 31.04 -18.52 -4.10
CA VAL A 292 29.64 -18.93 -3.96
C VAL A 292 29.01 -19.15 -5.34
N GLY A 293 28.10 -20.12 -5.43
CA GLY A 293 27.37 -20.43 -6.66
C GLY A 293 26.08 -21.19 -6.39
N VAL A 294 25.34 -21.46 -7.46
CA VAL A 294 24.15 -22.32 -7.46
C VAL A 294 24.34 -23.41 -8.50
N ASP A 295 23.79 -24.60 -8.25
CA ASP A 295 23.93 -25.74 -9.14
C ASP A 295 22.72 -26.70 -9.05
N GLY A 296 22.88 -27.92 -9.61
CA GLY A 296 21.90 -29.01 -9.61
C GLY A 296 21.38 -29.45 -8.25
N SER A 297 21.99 -29.02 -7.14
CA SER A 297 21.49 -29.31 -5.79
C SER A 297 20.96 -28.07 -5.07
N THR A 298 20.81 -26.94 -5.77
CA THR A 298 20.23 -25.70 -5.22
C THR A 298 18.76 -25.57 -5.61
N THR A 299 17.93 -25.07 -4.70
CA THR A 299 16.54 -24.67 -4.98
C THR A 299 16.34 -23.21 -4.62
N LEU A 300 15.84 -22.44 -5.58
CA LEU A 300 15.48 -21.03 -5.42
C LEU A 300 13.96 -20.94 -5.26
N ILE A 301 13.50 -20.16 -4.29
CA ILE A 301 12.09 -19.97 -4.00
C ILE A 301 11.81 -18.47 -3.91
N ALA A 302 10.75 -18.02 -4.55
CA ALA A 302 10.18 -16.69 -4.39
C ALA A 302 8.70 -16.78 -4.07
N ASP A 303 8.33 -16.35 -2.88
CA ASP A 303 6.96 -16.16 -2.44
C ASP A 303 6.65 -14.66 -2.42
N ILE A 304 5.72 -14.25 -3.28
CA ILE A 304 5.42 -12.85 -3.56
C ILE A 304 3.97 -12.61 -3.18
N THR A 305 3.72 -11.64 -2.30
CA THR A 305 2.37 -11.16 -2.01
C THR A 305 2.24 -9.71 -2.43
N PHE A 306 1.43 -9.44 -3.44
CA PHE A 306 1.03 -8.09 -3.83
C PHE A 306 -0.12 -7.61 -2.94
N SER A 307 -0.09 -6.34 -2.55
CA SER A 307 -1.19 -5.70 -1.83
C SER A 307 -1.49 -4.30 -2.36
N GLU A 308 -2.76 -3.93 -2.24
CA GLU A 308 -3.27 -2.60 -2.58
C GLU A 308 -3.17 -1.65 -1.39
N ALA A 309 -2.81 -0.41 -1.67
CA ALA A 309 -2.79 0.72 -0.75
C ALA A 309 -2.97 2.02 -1.56
N PRO A 310 -3.28 3.16 -0.91
CA PRO A 310 -3.37 4.45 -1.61
C PRO A 310 -2.09 4.81 -2.37
N LYS A 311 -2.24 5.53 -3.49
CA LYS A 311 -1.15 6.04 -4.34
C LYS A 311 -1.10 7.56 -4.36
#